data_AF-M3TH92-F1
#
_entry.id   AF-M3TH92-F1
#
_cell.length_a   1.000
_cell.length_b   1.000
_cell.length_c   1.000
_cell.angle_alpha   90.00
_cell.angle_beta   90.00
_cell.angle_gamma   90.00
#
_symmetry.space_group_name_H-M   'P 1'
#
loop_
_entity.id
_entity.type
_entity.pdbx_description
1 polymer ?
#
loop_
_entity_poly.entity_id
_entity_poly.type
_entity_poly.pdbx_seq_one_letter_code
_entity_poly.pdbx_strand_id
1 'polypeptide(L)'
;MRLAIADPPYLNKAVRWYGTDGYGHGDGQGRADEHPEAAYWDEQASHLDLLARLQSDYDGWAIAMDPASLPLYLSAEPPGVRVAIWHKTNAMPSASRVRGVYEPLLVFTPQGRRTHGTGPIADDVLHAGFERSGGTFIGRKPQAWTHWVLALLGYDPATDAVDDLFPGSGAVAAAIETYRPPAPRAGRLRRPTGDKAQRLRSAARGAHSRKAAVLAALDTGASIRATAREAGVATSTVQRWKAEAENAGGH
;
A
#
# COMPACT_ATOMS: atom_id res chain seq x y z
N MET A 1 -3.77 6.62 16.22
CA MET A 1 -2.72 5.65 16.62
C MET A 1 -1.39 6.35 16.63
N ARG A 2 -0.41 5.80 17.36
CA ARG A 2 0.98 6.26 17.28
C ARG A 2 1.77 5.29 16.42
N LEU A 3 2.30 5.80 15.31
CA LEU A 3 3.06 5.04 14.32
C LEU A 3 4.52 5.49 14.28
N ALA A 4 5.42 4.63 13.80
CA ALA A 4 6.82 4.98 13.60
C ALA A 4 7.36 4.56 12.23
N ILE A 5 8.28 5.37 11.72
CA ILE A 5 9.16 5.03 10.60
C ILE A 5 10.60 5.11 11.12
N ALA A 6 11.34 4.02 10.97
CA ALA A 6 12.74 3.92 11.35
C ALA A 6 13.61 3.58 10.12
N ASP A 7 14.61 4.41 9.88
CA ASP A 7 15.68 4.18 8.89
C ASP A 7 17.03 4.39 9.60
N PRO A 8 17.39 3.49 10.54
CA PRO A 8 18.62 3.66 11.32
C PRO A 8 19.85 3.59 10.41
N PRO A 9 20.99 4.16 10.83
CA PRO A 9 22.28 3.80 10.24
C PRO A 9 22.42 2.26 10.22
N TYR A 10 22.76 1.71 9.06
CA TYR A 10 22.72 0.26 8.88
C TYR A 10 23.87 -0.43 9.61
N LEU A 11 23.54 -1.53 10.29
CA LEU A 11 24.48 -2.41 10.99
C LEU A 11 25.73 -2.74 10.16
N ASN A 12 26.90 -2.59 10.78
CA ASN A 12 28.23 -2.75 10.19
C ASN A 12 28.55 -1.78 9.03
N LYS A 13 27.78 -0.70 8.90
CA LYS A 13 27.96 0.34 7.88
C LYS A 13 27.86 1.75 8.47
N ALA A 14 27.47 1.88 9.73
CA ALA A 14 27.18 3.18 10.32
C ALA A 14 28.45 4.02 10.44
N VAL A 15 29.55 3.50 11.00
CA VAL A 15 30.84 4.23 11.06
C VAL A 15 31.37 4.55 9.67
N ARG A 16 31.22 3.62 8.73
CA ARG A 16 31.68 3.81 7.34
C ARG A 16 31.04 5.02 6.66
N TRP A 17 29.73 5.22 6.86
CA TRP A 17 28.96 6.26 6.18
C TRP A 17 28.84 7.55 6.98
N TYR A 18 28.74 7.44 8.30
CA TYR A 18 28.37 8.53 9.19
C TYR A 18 29.39 8.79 10.32
N GLY A 19 30.46 8.00 10.44
CA GLY A 19 31.51 8.23 11.44
C GLY A 19 32.44 9.39 11.08
N THR A 20 33.10 9.99 12.08
CA THR A 20 34.04 11.13 11.93
C THR A 20 35.23 10.84 11.00
N ASP A 21 35.67 9.58 10.94
CA ASP A 21 36.72 9.10 10.03
C ASP A 21 36.18 8.22 8.88
N GLY A 22 34.87 8.26 8.64
CA GLY A 22 34.22 7.48 7.59
C GLY A 22 34.62 7.92 6.18
N TYR A 23 34.91 6.98 5.29
CA TYR A 23 35.41 7.26 3.93
C TYR A 23 34.32 7.34 2.85
N GLY A 24 33.04 7.10 3.18
CA GLY A 24 31.94 7.19 2.22
C GLY A 24 32.13 6.31 0.97
N HIS A 25 32.00 6.92 -0.22
CA HIS A 25 32.39 6.31 -1.50
C HIS A 25 33.83 6.72 -1.86
N GLY A 26 34.72 5.76 -2.12
CA GLY A 26 36.08 6.05 -2.58
C GLY A 26 36.95 6.76 -1.53
N ASP A 27 37.70 7.77 -1.96
CA ASP A 27 38.65 8.59 -1.19
C ASP A 27 37.98 9.70 -0.34
N GLY A 28 36.74 9.50 0.10
CA GLY A 28 35.98 10.47 0.91
C GLY A 28 34.97 11.31 0.14
N GLN A 29 34.77 11.09 -1.16
CA GLN A 29 33.73 11.79 -1.91
C GLN A 29 32.32 11.25 -1.58
N GLY A 30 31.38 12.16 -1.32
CA GLY A 30 29.99 11.81 -1.04
C GLY A 30 29.72 11.30 0.38
N ARG A 31 30.47 11.80 1.35
CA ARG A 31 30.24 11.54 2.78
C ARG A 31 28.87 12.09 3.20
N ALA A 32 28.12 11.28 3.95
CA ALA A 32 26.88 11.73 4.57
C ALA A 32 27.17 12.60 5.80
N ASP A 33 26.15 13.25 6.36
CA ASP A 33 26.30 14.03 7.60
C ASP A 33 26.82 13.14 8.74
N GLU A 34 27.68 13.68 9.61
CA GLU A 34 28.22 12.90 10.73
C GLU A 34 27.11 12.51 11.72
N HIS A 35 27.05 11.24 12.11
CA HIS A 35 26.19 10.75 13.18
C HIS A 35 27.05 10.50 14.42
N PRO A 36 26.83 11.23 15.54
CA PRO A 36 27.70 11.14 16.72
C PRO A 36 27.71 9.74 17.34
N GLU A 37 26.63 8.98 17.16
CA GLU A 37 26.50 7.60 17.64
C GLU A 37 26.72 6.56 16.53
N ALA A 38 27.46 6.87 15.46
CA ALA A 38 27.67 5.93 14.37
C ALA A 38 28.24 4.57 14.85
N ALA A 39 29.15 4.59 15.82
CA ALA A 39 29.71 3.36 16.40
C ALA A 39 28.66 2.50 17.12
N TYR A 40 27.71 3.13 17.81
CA TYR A 40 26.63 2.44 18.51
C TYR A 40 25.72 1.67 17.53
N TRP A 41 25.48 2.23 16.34
CA TRP A 41 24.69 1.57 15.29
C TRP A 41 25.44 0.47 14.53
N ASP A 42 26.72 0.26 14.79
CA ASP A 42 27.44 -0.93 14.30
C ASP A 42 27.32 -2.13 15.25
N GLU A 43 26.61 -1.99 16.38
CA GLU A 43 26.34 -3.06 17.33
C GLU A 43 25.00 -3.75 17.05
N GLN A 44 24.94 -5.09 17.17
CA GLN A 44 23.66 -5.80 17.01
C GLN A 44 22.66 -5.42 18.11
N ALA A 45 23.14 -5.14 19.32
CA ALA A 45 22.30 -4.80 20.47
C ALA A 45 21.48 -3.53 20.22
N SER A 46 22.06 -2.48 19.63
CA SER A 46 21.35 -1.23 19.35
C SER A 46 20.17 -1.40 18.40
N HIS A 47 20.29 -2.29 17.41
CA HIS A 47 19.21 -2.64 16.51
C HIS A 47 18.09 -3.46 17.18
N LEU A 48 18.46 -4.36 18.10
CA LEU A 48 17.49 -5.12 18.88
C LEU A 48 16.75 -4.23 19.89
N ASP A 49 17.45 -3.28 20.52
CA ASP A 49 16.86 -2.30 21.43
C ASP A 49 15.90 -1.36 20.70
N LEU A 50 16.28 -0.90 19.49
CA LEU A 50 15.37 -0.15 18.63
C LEU A 50 14.11 -0.96 18.28
N LEU A 51 14.28 -2.23 17.93
CA LEU A 51 13.15 -3.12 17.61
C LEU A 51 12.25 -3.35 18.85
N ALA A 52 12.83 -3.50 20.03
CA ALA A 52 12.08 -3.64 21.28
C ALA A 52 11.27 -2.37 21.59
N ARG A 53 11.89 -1.20 21.43
CA ARG A 53 11.23 0.11 21.58
C ARG A 53 10.09 0.30 20.59
N LEU A 54 10.29 -0.08 19.33
CA LEU A 54 9.23 -0.03 18.32
C LEU A 54 8.02 -0.87 18.72
N GLN A 55 8.26 -2.04 19.31
CA GLN A 55 7.20 -2.94 19.78
C GLN A 55 6.47 -2.42 21.02
N SER A 56 7.16 -1.76 21.95
CA SER A 56 6.56 -1.27 23.19
C SER A 56 5.82 0.05 23.03
N ASP A 57 6.33 0.94 22.18
CA ASP A 57 5.95 2.35 22.18
C ASP A 57 4.95 2.72 21.07
N TYR A 58 4.75 1.85 20.07
CA TYR A 58 3.98 2.16 18.86
C TYR A 58 2.95 1.08 18.52
N ASP A 59 1.78 1.53 18.03
CA ASP A 59 0.69 0.65 17.56
C ASP A 59 1.04 -0.02 16.22
N GLY A 60 1.93 0.62 15.45
CA GLY A 60 2.37 0.20 14.13
C GLY A 60 3.70 0.83 13.76
N TRP A 61 4.56 0.11 13.07
CA TRP A 61 5.88 0.61 12.74
C TRP A 61 6.44 -0.02 11.48
N ALA A 62 7.37 0.69 10.84
CA ALA A 62 8.19 0.18 9.77
C ALA A 62 9.66 0.47 10.08
N ILE A 63 10.53 -0.51 9.85
CA ILE A 63 11.98 -0.37 9.98
C ILE A 63 12.67 -0.84 8.71
N ALA A 64 13.45 0.04 8.10
CA ALA A 64 14.31 -0.26 6.97
C ALA A 64 15.65 -0.82 7.44
N MET A 65 16.27 -1.65 6.60
CA MET A 65 17.55 -2.26 6.92
C MET A 65 18.32 -2.66 5.66
N ASP A 66 19.59 -2.98 5.85
CA ASP A 66 20.37 -3.67 4.82
C ASP A 66 19.96 -5.16 4.72
N PRO A 67 19.96 -5.77 3.51
CA PRO A 67 19.68 -7.19 3.34
C PRO A 67 20.49 -8.12 4.25
N ALA A 68 21.75 -7.79 4.55
CA ALA A 68 22.59 -8.62 5.41
C ALA A 68 22.12 -8.64 6.87
N SER A 69 21.35 -7.64 7.30
CA SER A 69 20.82 -7.53 8.67
C SER A 69 19.50 -8.25 8.86
N LEU A 70 18.82 -8.64 7.78
CA LEU A 70 17.50 -9.27 7.84
C LEU A 70 17.44 -10.50 8.77
N PRO A 71 18.42 -11.42 8.79
CA PRO A 71 18.42 -12.55 9.73
C PRO A 71 18.41 -12.14 11.21
N LEU A 72 19.10 -11.04 11.56
CA LEU A 72 19.10 -10.53 12.93
C LEU A 72 17.69 -10.09 13.32
N TYR A 73 17.07 -9.22 12.51
CA TYR A 73 15.75 -8.68 12.80
C TYR A 73 14.66 -9.77 12.83
N LEU A 74 14.71 -10.73 11.91
CA LEU A 74 13.75 -11.85 11.89
C LEU A 74 13.91 -12.79 13.09
N SER A 75 15.11 -12.90 13.67
CA SER A 75 15.31 -13.76 14.85
C SER A 75 14.71 -13.19 16.13
N ALA A 76 14.46 -11.87 16.17
CA ALA A 76 13.85 -11.15 17.28
C ALA A 76 12.37 -10.77 17.02
N GLU A 77 11.76 -11.32 15.96
CA GLU A 77 10.45 -10.89 15.45
C GLU A 77 9.26 -11.36 16.32
N PRO A 78 8.25 -10.50 16.57
CA PRO A 78 6.94 -10.93 17.04
C PRO A 78 6.07 -11.49 15.90
N PRO A 79 5.06 -12.34 16.17
CA PRO A 79 4.13 -12.79 15.13
C PRO A 79 3.39 -11.65 14.42
N GLY A 80 3.40 -11.67 13.09
CA GLY A 80 2.54 -10.80 12.26
C GLY A 80 3.22 -9.56 11.70
N VAL A 81 4.55 -9.52 11.65
CA VAL A 81 5.29 -8.57 10.83
C VAL A 81 5.27 -9.05 9.37
N ARG A 82 5.39 -8.12 8.43
CA ARG A 82 5.55 -8.40 7.01
C ARG A 82 6.92 -7.94 6.55
N VAL A 83 7.60 -8.76 5.75
CA VAL A 83 8.76 -8.30 4.97
C VAL A 83 8.24 -7.60 3.72
N ALA A 84 8.62 -6.34 3.56
CA ALA A 84 8.34 -5.55 2.37
C ALA A 84 9.67 -5.17 1.68
N ILE A 85 9.65 -4.96 0.36
CA ILE A 85 10.87 -4.75 -0.43
C ILE A 85 10.78 -3.44 -1.21
N TRP A 86 11.72 -2.54 -0.96
CA TRP A 86 11.99 -1.44 -1.87
C TRP A 86 13.01 -1.87 -2.93
N HIS A 87 12.56 -2.08 -4.17
CA HIS A 87 13.42 -2.29 -5.33
C HIS A 87 13.87 -0.94 -5.91
N LYS A 88 15.19 -0.74 -5.90
CA LYS A 88 15.89 0.46 -6.34
C LYS A 88 16.17 0.40 -7.84
N THR A 89 15.35 1.08 -8.64
CA THR A 89 15.39 0.99 -10.11
C THR A 89 16.61 1.65 -10.76
N ASN A 90 17.34 2.48 -10.02
CA ASN A 90 18.55 3.17 -10.46
C ASN A 90 19.75 2.93 -9.51
N ALA A 91 19.80 1.75 -8.90
CA ALA A 91 20.86 1.37 -7.96
C ALA A 91 22.27 1.58 -8.55
N MET A 92 23.14 2.22 -7.78
CA MET A 92 24.52 2.47 -8.19
C MET A 92 25.26 1.16 -8.49
N PRO A 93 26.11 1.13 -9.53
CA PRO A 93 27.01 0.01 -9.76
C PRO A 93 27.89 -0.27 -8.54
N SER A 94 28.19 -1.54 -8.30
CA SER A 94 29.09 -1.98 -7.23
C SER A 94 30.09 -3.00 -7.79
N ALA A 95 31.23 -3.18 -7.12
CA ALA A 95 32.22 -4.19 -7.49
C ALA A 95 31.74 -5.64 -7.22
N SER A 96 30.58 -5.83 -6.59
CA SER A 96 30.03 -7.15 -6.29
C SER A 96 29.48 -7.83 -7.55
N ARG A 97 29.76 -9.14 -7.71
CA ARG A 97 29.21 -9.98 -8.79
C ARG A 97 27.68 -9.99 -8.80
N VAL A 98 27.07 -10.03 -7.61
CA VAL A 98 25.62 -9.92 -7.43
C VAL A 98 25.32 -8.51 -6.93
N ARG A 99 24.45 -7.78 -7.63
CA ARG A 99 24.13 -6.39 -7.32
C ARG A 99 23.07 -6.29 -6.23
N GLY A 100 23.34 -5.48 -5.21
CA GLY A 100 22.34 -5.07 -4.21
C GLY A 100 21.39 -4.03 -4.79
N VAL A 101 20.23 -4.48 -5.30
CA VAL A 101 19.23 -3.62 -5.95
C VAL A 101 17.99 -3.39 -5.10
N TYR A 102 17.98 -3.81 -3.84
CA TYR A 102 16.83 -3.63 -2.97
C TYR A 102 17.22 -3.33 -1.53
N GLU A 103 16.24 -2.83 -0.77
CA GLU A 103 16.28 -2.67 0.68
C GLU A 103 15.04 -3.34 1.27
N PRO A 104 15.19 -4.29 2.21
CA PRO A 104 14.08 -4.84 2.95
C PRO A 104 13.59 -3.88 4.04
N LEU A 105 12.30 -3.99 4.34
CA LEU A 105 11.65 -3.38 5.47
C LEU A 105 10.91 -4.46 6.24
N LEU A 106 10.93 -4.36 7.56
CA LEU A 106 9.94 -5.03 8.39
C LEU A 106 8.81 -4.04 8.69
N VAL A 107 7.57 -4.50 8.47
CA VAL A 107 6.37 -3.67 8.64
C VAL A 107 5.37 -4.37 9.55
N PHE A 108 5.08 -3.74 10.67
CA PHE A 108 4.02 -4.13 11.58
C PHE A 108 2.83 -3.19 11.41
N THR A 109 1.87 -3.59 10.58
CA THR A 109 0.60 -2.86 10.41
C THR A 109 -0.25 -3.03 11.68
N PRO A 110 -0.88 -1.97 12.23
CA PRO A 110 -1.77 -2.10 13.40
C PRO A 110 -2.88 -3.14 13.17
N GLN A 111 -3.23 -3.90 14.20
CA GLN A 111 -4.15 -5.05 14.08
C GLN A 111 -5.49 -4.70 13.39
N GLY A 112 -6.08 -3.55 13.72
CA GLY A 112 -7.34 -3.06 13.13
C GLY A 112 -7.25 -2.65 11.66
N ARG A 113 -6.05 -2.67 11.06
CA ARG A 113 -5.78 -2.22 9.68
C ARG A 113 -5.27 -3.33 8.76
N ARG A 114 -5.11 -4.56 9.27
CA ARG A 114 -4.58 -5.71 8.51
C ARG A 114 -5.60 -6.35 7.58
N THR A 115 -6.89 -6.14 7.83
CA THR A 115 -7.96 -6.89 7.16
C THR A 115 -8.37 -6.22 5.85
N HIS A 116 -8.71 -7.02 4.84
CA HIS A 116 -9.25 -6.47 3.60
C HIS A 116 -10.50 -5.62 3.87
N GLY A 117 -10.52 -4.39 3.37
CA GLY A 117 -11.62 -3.45 3.55
C GLY A 117 -11.46 -2.48 4.73
N THR A 118 -10.40 -2.60 5.54
CA THR A 118 -10.07 -1.63 6.61
C THR A 118 -9.23 -0.46 6.11
N GLY A 119 -8.87 -0.44 4.83
CA GLY A 119 -8.07 0.62 4.21
C GLY A 119 -7.73 0.33 2.75
N PRO A 120 -6.96 1.22 2.10
CA PRO A 120 -6.46 1.00 0.75
C PRO A 120 -5.53 -0.23 0.66
N ILE A 121 -5.49 -0.85 -0.52
CA ILE A 121 -4.57 -1.95 -0.78
C ILE A 121 -3.22 -1.36 -1.21
N ALA A 122 -2.15 -1.77 -0.52
CA ALA A 122 -0.77 -1.48 -0.87
C ALA A 122 -0.02 -2.79 -1.13
N ASP A 123 0.79 -2.82 -2.19
CA ASP A 123 1.67 -3.95 -2.48
C ASP A 123 2.87 -3.90 -1.53
N ASP A 124 3.37 -5.04 -1.11
CA ASP A 124 4.56 -5.15 -0.25
C ASP A 124 5.88 -5.02 -1.03
N VAL A 125 5.80 -4.57 -2.28
CA VAL A 125 6.96 -4.22 -3.11
C VAL A 125 6.76 -2.82 -3.68
N LEU A 126 7.79 -1.98 -3.51
CA LEU A 126 7.89 -0.68 -4.18
C LEU A 126 8.96 -0.72 -5.26
N HIS A 127 8.64 -0.22 -6.44
CA HIS A 127 9.62 0.05 -7.50
C HIS A 127 9.84 1.56 -7.62
N ALA A 128 10.94 2.05 -7.06
CA ALA A 128 11.28 3.48 -7.11
C ALA A 128 12.79 3.67 -7.11
N GLY A 129 13.27 4.65 -7.88
CA GLY A 129 14.68 5.04 -7.86
C GLY A 129 14.95 6.06 -6.75
N PHE A 130 16.21 6.24 -6.40
CA PHE A 130 16.65 7.38 -5.61
C PHE A 130 16.37 8.69 -6.35
N GLU A 131 16.04 9.74 -5.60
CA GLU A 131 15.99 11.10 -6.14
C GLU A 131 17.41 11.58 -6.44
N ARG A 132 17.65 11.96 -7.71
CA ARG A 132 18.90 12.62 -8.13
C ARG A 132 18.75 14.12 -7.94
N SER A 133 18.62 14.58 -6.69
CA SER A 133 18.68 16.01 -6.39
C SER A 133 20.13 16.49 -6.54
N GLY A 134 20.36 17.47 -7.41
CA GLY A 134 21.68 17.99 -7.79
C GLY A 134 22.48 18.58 -6.63
N GLY A 135 23.09 17.72 -5.81
CA GLY A 135 24.06 18.08 -4.77
C GLY A 135 23.58 17.98 -3.32
N THR A 136 22.40 17.42 -3.02
CA THR A 136 21.89 17.31 -1.63
C THR A 136 21.83 15.85 -1.17
N PHE A 137 22.36 15.59 0.04
CA PHE A 137 22.37 14.35 0.84
C PHE A 137 22.25 13.02 0.08
N ILE A 138 23.38 12.34 -0.12
CA ILE A 138 23.43 11.02 -0.75
C ILE A 138 22.71 10.00 0.14
N GLY A 139 21.82 9.21 -0.45
CA GLY A 139 21.05 8.17 0.27
C GLY A 139 19.66 8.61 0.73
N ARG A 140 19.21 9.82 0.40
CA ARG A 140 17.84 10.28 0.66
C ARG A 140 16.78 9.32 0.09
N LYS A 141 15.82 8.91 0.92
CA LYS A 141 14.65 8.14 0.48
C LYS A 141 13.76 9.00 -0.42
N PRO A 142 13.28 8.48 -1.56
CA PRO A 142 12.35 9.22 -2.42
C PRO A 142 11.00 9.41 -1.71
N GLN A 143 10.26 10.47 -2.05
CA GLN A 143 8.93 10.72 -1.46
C GLN A 143 7.99 9.50 -1.58
N ALA A 144 8.05 8.80 -2.72
CA ALA A 144 7.26 7.60 -2.99
C ALA A 144 7.52 6.47 -1.97
N TRP A 145 8.73 6.40 -1.42
CA TRP A 145 9.07 5.42 -0.38
C TRP A 145 8.30 5.69 0.91
N THR A 146 8.30 6.93 1.39
CA THR A 146 7.57 7.28 2.62
C THR A 146 6.06 7.11 2.42
N HIS A 147 5.51 7.54 1.29
CA HIS A 147 4.08 7.36 0.99
C HIS A 147 3.66 5.89 0.95
N TRP A 148 4.54 5.04 0.40
CA TRP A 148 4.33 3.60 0.39
C TRP A 148 4.34 3.01 1.81
N VAL A 149 5.29 3.39 2.65
CA VAL A 149 5.36 2.95 4.05
C VAL A 149 4.11 3.38 4.82
N LEU A 150 3.69 4.64 4.68
CA LEU A 150 2.45 5.15 5.30
C LEU A 150 1.21 4.36 4.85
N ALA A 151 1.15 4.00 3.56
CA ALA A 151 0.07 3.16 3.04
C ALA A 151 0.08 1.74 3.63
N LEU A 152 1.26 1.12 3.79
CA LEU A 152 1.38 -0.20 4.43
C LEU A 152 0.98 -0.20 5.91
N LEU A 153 1.22 0.91 6.62
CA LEU A 153 0.78 1.12 8.00
C LEU A 153 -0.71 1.51 8.09
N GLY A 154 -1.36 1.79 6.96
CA GLY A 154 -2.72 2.30 6.90
C GLY A 154 -2.86 3.65 7.60
N TYR A 155 -1.84 4.49 7.56
CA TYR A 155 -1.80 5.81 8.22
C TYR A 155 -2.94 6.71 7.73
N ASP A 156 -3.64 7.32 8.69
CA ASP A 156 -4.66 8.34 8.45
C ASP A 156 -4.21 9.68 9.10
N PRO A 157 -3.86 10.70 8.29
CA PRO A 157 -3.39 11.98 8.80
C PRO A 157 -4.45 12.75 9.61
N ALA A 158 -5.72 12.34 9.57
CA ALA A 158 -6.77 12.96 10.38
C ALA A 158 -6.83 12.41 11.81
N THR A 159 -6.30 11.20 12.05
CA THR A 159 -6.50 10.46 13.32
C THR A 159 -5.24 9.88 13.94
N ASP A 160 -4.11 9.90 13.22
CA ASP A 160 -2.85 9.32 13.64
C ASP A 160 -1.73 10.34 13.78
N ALA A 161 -0.74 9.97 14.60
CA ALA A 161 0.58 10.56 14.61
C ALA A 161 1.58 9.54 14.05
N VAL A 162 2.58 10.03 13.32
CA VAL A 162 3.70 9.22 12.83
C VAL A 162 5.01 9.89 13.21
N ASP A 163 5.87 9.16 13.92
CA ASP A 163 7.18 9.62 14.35
C ASP A 163 8.25 9.14 13.35
N ASP A 164 9.03 10.07 12.82
CA ASP A 164 10.26 9.79 12.08
C ASP A 164 11.42 9.71 13.07
N LEU A 165 11.90 8.49 13.33
CA LEU A 165 12.91 8.27 14.37
C LEU A 165 14.33 8.65 13.93
N PHE A 166 14.55 8.85 12.63
CA PHE A 166 15.86 9.16 12.04
C PHE A 166 15.72 10.29 11.01
N PRO A 167 15.46 11.53 11.47
CA PRO A 167 15.01 12.60 10.59
C PRO A 167 16.01 13.01 9.51
N GLY A 168 17.31 12.76 9.68
CA GLY A 168 18.35 12.95 8.66
C GLY A 168 18.12 14.19 7.78
N SER A 169 17.96 13.97 6.47
CA SER A 169 17.71 15.02 5.46
C SER A 169 16.35 15.75 5.54
N GLY A 170 15.46 15.37 6.46
CA GLY A 170 14.08 15.87 6.57
C GLY A 170 13.11 15.34 5.51
N ALA A 171 13.56 14.40 4.66
CA ALA A 171 12.78 13.91 3.53
C ALA A 171 11.51 13.16 3.92
N VAL A 172 11.58 12.37 4.99
CA VAL A 172 10.44 11.61 5.51
C VAL A 172 9.40 12.56 6.10
N ALA A 173 9.81 13.51 6.94
CA ALA A 173 8.94 14.57 7.45
C ALA A 173 8.21 15.34 6.32
N ALA A 174 8.94 15.82 5.31
CA ALA A 174 8.34 16.53 4.17
C ALA A 174 7.37 15.63 3.36
N ALA A 175 7.68 14.35 3.24
CA ALA A 175 6.80 13.41 2.56
C ALA A 175 5.52 13.11 3.37
N ILE A 176 5.58 13.12 4.70
CA ILE A 176 4.40 12.96 5.57
C ILE A 176 3.41 14.10 5.35
N GLU A 177 3.86 15.36 5.27
CA GLU A 177 2.99 16.53 5.06
C GLU A 177 2.21 16.47 3.74
N THR A 178 2.86 15.92 2.72
CA THR A 178 2.31 15.79 1.36
C THR A 178 1.51 14.50 1.16
N TYR A 179 1.52 13.59 2.13
CA TYR A 179 0.82 12.33 2.01
C TYR A 179 -0.70 12.54 1.94
N ARG A 180 -1.32 11.87 0.96
CA ARG A 180 -2.77 11.79 0.84
C ARG A 180 -3.12 10.31 0.73
N PRO A 181 -3.87 9.74 1.68
CA PRO A 181 -4.29 8.35 1.60
C PRO A 181 -5.02 8.11 0.26
N PRO A 182 -4.65 7.06 -0.50
CA PRO A 182 -5.38 6.73 -1.71
C PRO A 182 -6.83 6.40 -1.34
N ALA A 183 -7.78 6.77 -2.20
CA ALA A 183 -9.18 6.43 -1.98
C ALA A 183 -9.31 4.90 -1.78
N PRO A 184 -10.15 4.44 -0.84
CA PRO A 184 -10.41 3.01 -0.69
C PRO A 184 -10.78 2.44 -2.05
N ARG A 185 -9.97 1.53 -2.58
CA ARG A 185 -10.39 0.78 -3.76
C ARG A 185 -11.63 0.02 -3.34
N ALA A 186 -12.77 0.30 -3.97
CA ALA A 186 -13.98 -0.49 -3.81
C ALA A 186 -13.54 -1.94 -3.92
N GLY A 187 -13.62 -2.66 -2.80
CA GLY A 187 -13.04 -4.00 -2.68
C GLY A 187 -13.45 -4.79 -3.90
N ARG A 188 -12.50 -5.50 -4.53
CA ARG A 188 -12.78 -6.31 -5.73
C ARG A 188 -14.03 -7.12 -5.41
N LEU A 189 -15.17 -6.77 -6.01
CA LEU A 189 -16.41 -7.51 -5.79
C LEU A 189 -16.06 -8.95 -6.06
N ARG A 190 -16.17 -9.79 -5.03
CA ARG A 190 -15.76 -11.19 -5.07
C ARG A 190 -16.42 -11.76 -6.32
N ARG A 191 -15.63 -12.11 -7.36
CA ARG A 191 -16.19 -12.64 -8.60
C ARG A 191 -17.09 -13.81 -8.18
N PRO A 192 -18.38 -13.81 -8.53
CA PRO A 192 -19.23 -14.93 -8.18
C PRO A 192 -18.57 -16.20 -8.70
N THR A 193 -18.54 -17.26 -7.89
CA THR A 193 -18.10 -18.59 -8.35
C THR A 193 -18.80 -18.95 -9.67
N GLY A 194 -18.18 -19.80 -10.50
CA GLY A 194 -18.68 -20.14 -11.84
C GLY A 194 -20.18 -20.41 -11.88
N ASP A 195 -20.68 -21.16 -10.91
CA ASP A 195 -22.11 -21.46 -10.74
C ASP A 195 -22.98 -20.24 -10.41
N LYS A 196 -22.54 -19.37 -9.50
CA LYS A 196 -23.29 -18.17 -9.13
C LYS A 196 -23.29 -17.16 -10.27
N ALA A 197 -22.18 -17.05 -11.01
CA ALA A 197 -22.09 -16.23 -12.23
C ALA A 197 -22.99 -16.79 -13.36
N GLN A 198 -23.06 -18.11 -13.52
CA GLN A 198 -23.93 -18.75 -14.49
C GLN A 198 -25.40 -18.57 -14.13
N ARG A 199 -25.80 -18.73 -12.86
CA ARG A 199 -27.16 -18.46 -12.38
C ARG A 199 -27.56 -17.00 -12.57
N LEU A 200 -26.67 -16.05 -12.27
CA LEU A 200 -26.92 -14.62 -12.50
C LEU A 200 -27.08 -14.30 -13.99
N ARG A 201 -26.25 -14.89 -14.87
CA ARG A 201 -26.38 -14.72 -16.33
C ARG A 201 -27.66 -15.34 -16.88
N SER A 202 -28.06 -16.50 -16.38
CA SER A 202 -29.32 -17.16 -16.78
C SER A 202 -30.54 -16.38 -16.29
N ALA A 203 -30.50 -15.85 -15.06
CA ALA A 203 -31.55 -15.01 -14.51
C ALA A 203 -31.66 -13.67 -15.26
N ALA A 204 -30.54 -13.04 -15.61
CA ALA A 204 -30.51 -11.80 -16.40
C ALA A 204 -31.04 -12.02 -17.82
N ARG A 205 -30.65 -13.12 -18.49
CA ARG A 205 -31.22 -13.49 -19.80
C ARG A 205 -32.72 -13.78 -19.70
N GLY A 206 -33.14 -14.53 -18.70
CA GLY A 206 -34.56 -14.80 -18.45
C GLY A 206 -35.36 -13.53 -18.14
N ALA A 207 -34.78 -12.56 -17.43
CA ALA A 207 -35.41 -11.27 -17.17
C ALA A 207 -35.50 -10.39 -18.42
N HIS A 208 -34.46 -10.40 -19.26
CA HIS A 208 -34.43 -9.64 -20.51
C HIS A 208 -35.44 -10.19 -21.54
N SER A 209 -35.48 -11.50 -21.75
CA SER A 209 -36.49 -12.14 -22.61
C SER A 209 -37.91 -11.89 -22.11
N ARG A 210 -38.10 -11.87 -20.79
CA ARG A 210 -39.40 -11.58 -20.18
C ARG A 210 -39.81 -10.13 -20.32
N LYS A 211 -38.88 -9.17 -20.16
CA LYS A 211 -39.12 -7.75 -20.45
C LYS A 211 -39.51 -7.54 -21.91
N ALA A 212 -38.80 -8.17 -22.85
CA ALA A 212 -39.12 -8.06 -24.29
C ALA A 212 -40.53 -8.59 -24.62
N ALA A 213 -40.90 -9.75 -24.10
CA ALA A 213 -42.25 -10.32 -24.30
C ALA A 213 -43.35 -9.44 -23.69
N VAL A 214 -43.10 -8.87 -22.50
CA VAL A 214 -44.02 -7.94 -21.85
C VAL A 214 -44.23 -6.67 -22.69
N LEU A 215 -43.16 -6.09 -23.22
CA LEU A 215 -43.26 -4.88 -24.06
C LEU A 215 -43.99 -5.16 -25.38
N ALA A 216 -43.68 -6.27 -26.06
CA ALA A 216 -44.39 -6.66 -27.28
C ALA A 216 -45.90 -6.91 -27.06
N ALA A 217 -46.27 -7.50 -25.92
CA ALA A 217 -47.67 -7.68 -25.55
C ALA A 217 -48.37 -6.33 -25.31
N LEU A 218 -47.70 -5.35 -24.69
CA LEU A 218 -48.24 -4.01 -24.51
C LEU A 218 -48.41 -3.26 -25.84
N ASP A 219 -47.46 -3.40 -26.77
CA ASP A 219 -47.53 -2.77 -28.10
C ASP A 219 -48.70 -3.29 -28.94
N THR A 220 -49.12 -4.53 -28.69
CA THR A 220 -50.31 -5.15 -29.33
C THR A 220 -51.62 -4.86 -28.59
N GLY A 221 -51.59 -4.00 -27.56
CA GLY A 221 -52.78 -3.52 -26.85
C GLY A 221 -53.16 -4.30 -25.59
N ALA A 222 -52.31 -5.21 -25.10
CA ALA A 222 -52.58 -5.93 -23.85
C ALA A 222 -52.61 -4.99 -22.63
N SER A 223 -53.46 -5.30 -21.64
CA SER A 223 -53.51 -4.52 -20.41
C SER A 223 -52.34 -4.83 -19.46
N ILE A 224 -51.81 -3.80 -18.79
CA ILE A 224 -50.70 -3.90 -17.83
C ILE A 224 -50.92 -5.00 -16.77
N ARG A 225 -52.16 -5.15 -16.25
CA ARG A 225 -52.47 -6.17 -15.24
C ARG A 225 -52.42 -7.59 -15.80
N ALA A 226 -52.92 -7.79 -17.02
CA ALA A 226 -52.91 -9.10 -17.66
C ALA A 226 -51.47 -9.55 -17.97
N THR A 227 -50.68 -8.65 -18.55
CA THR A 227 -49.28 -8.90 -18.89
C THR A 227 -48.41 -9.14 -17.66
N ALA A 228 -48.64 -8.41 -16.56
CA ALA A 228 -47.94 -8.61 -15.29
C ALA A 228 -48.22 -10.00 -14.69
N ARG A 229 -49.49 -10.44 -14.72
CA ARG A 229 -49.90 -11.75 -14.22
C ARG A 229 -49.27 -12.89 -15.03
N GLU A 230 -49.31 -12.79 -16.35
CA GLU A 230 -48.76 -13.81 -17.26
C GLU A 230 -47.23 -13.92 -17.15
N ALA A 231 -46.54 -12.79 -17.04
CA ALA A 231 -45.08 -12.76 -16.83
C ALA A 231 -44.65 -13.08 -15.38
N GLY A 232 -45.59 -13.22 -14.44
CA GLY A 232 -45.29 -13.46 -13.03
C GLY A 232 -44.47 -12.33 -12.40
N VAL A 233 -44.76 -11.07 -12.74
CA VAL A 233 -44.10 -9.88 -12.21
C VAL A 233 -45.11 -8.88 -11.65
N ALA A 234 -44.65 -7.95 -10.81
CA ALA A 234 -45.51 -6.87 -10.32
C ALA A 234 -45.91 -5.91 -11.45
N THR A 235 -47.11 -5.32 -11.36
CA THR A 235 -47.61 -4.31 -12.31
C THR A 235 -46.71 -3.06 -12.35
N SER A 236 -46.11 -2.68 -11.21
CA SER A 236 -45.14 -1.59 -11.13
C SER A 236 -43.87 -1.85 -11.94
N THR A 237 -43.43 -3.10 -12.03
CA THR A 237 -42.29 -3.51 -12.88
C THR A 237 -42.63 -3.35 -14.35
N VAL A 238 -43.84 -3.72 -14.76
CA VAL A 238 -44.33 -3.56 -16.13
C VAL A 238 -44.43 -2.07 -16.50
N GLN A 239 -44.98 -1.24 -15.61
CA GLN A 239 -45.06 0.21 -15.80
C GLN A 239 -43.68 0.85 -15.96
N ARG A 240 -42.71 0.46 -15.13
CA ARG A 240 -41.33 0.94 -15.24
C ARG A 240 -40.70 0.56 -16.58
N TRP A 241 -40.87 -0.71 -17.01
CA TRP A 241 -40.34 -1.15 -18.30
C TRP A 241 -40.94 -0.42 -19.49
N LYS A 242 -42.25 -0.13 -19.45
CA LYS A 242 -42.93 0.67 -20.46
C LYS A 242 -42.36 2.09 -20.53
N ALA A 243 -42.22 2.77 -19.39
CA ALA A 243 -41.65 4.12 -19.32
C ALA A 243 -40.18 4.15 -19.80
N GLU A 244 -39.38 3.14 -19.46
CA GLU A 244 -38.00 3.01 -19.96
C GLU A 244 -37.94 2.84 -21.48
N ALA A 245 -38.88 2.11 -22.09
CA ALA A 245 -38.94 1.89 -23.53
C ALA A 245 -39.39 3.16 -24.29
N GLU A 246 -40.38 3.87 -23.76
CA GLU A 246 -40.85 5.15 -24.30
C GLU A 246 -39.74 6.21 -24.30
N ASN A 247 -38.91 6.25 -23.25
CA ASN A 247 -37.76 7.16 -23.16
C ASN A 247 -36.60 6.77 -24.10
N ALA A 248 -36.48 5.50 -24.49
CA ALA A 248 -35.40 5.02 -25.35
C ALA A 248 -35.68 5.22 -26.86
N GLY A 249 -36.93 5.45 -27.25
CA GLY A 249 -37.34 5.67 -28.65
C GLY A 249 -37.40 7.14 -29.09
N GLY A 250 -36.97 8.08 -28.25
CA GLY A 250 -37.07 9.53 -28.46
C GLY A 250 -35.83 10.24 -29.00
N HIS A 251 -34.93 9.53 -29.71
CA HIS A 251 -33.75 10.09 -30.38
C HIS A 251 -33.72 9.71 -31.86
#